data_AF-A0A1W9LQ30-F1
#
_entry.id   AF-A0A1W9LQ30-F1
#
_cell.length_a   1.000
_cell.length_b   1.000
_cell.length_c   1.000
_cell.angle_alpha   90.00
_cell.angle_beta   90.00
_cell.angle_gamma   90.00
#
_symmetry.space_group_name_H-M   'P 1'
#
loop_
_entity.id
_entity.type
_entity.pdbx_description
1 polymer ?
#
loop_
_entity_poly.entity_id
_entity_poly.type
_entity_poly.pdbx_seq_one_letter_code
_entity_poly.pdbx_strand_id
1 'polypeptide(L)' 'MITDTEIKIQGFHVLTEYLGEIGLERFISLIQREPFDYTKWQRELWTDKSVEELSAEAMNFRRQIGHKG' A
#
# COMPACT_ATOMS: atom_id res chain seq x y z
N MET A 1 -19.55 1.19 4.11
CA MET A 1 -18.47 0.27 3.67
C MET A 1 -18.23 0.58 2.22
N ILE A 2 -16.98 0.85 1.83
CA ILE A 2 -16.62 1.03 0.42
C ILE A 2 -16.83 -0.31 -0.29
N THR A 3 -17.44 -0.30 -1.46
CA THR A 3 -17.63 -1.49 -2.30
C THR A 3 -16.36 -1.84 -3.07
N ASP A 4 -16.25 -3.10 -3.51
CA ASP A 4 -15.14 -3.56 -4.35
C ASP A 4 -14.98 -2.73 -5.62
N THR A 5 -16.08 -2.20 -6.16
CA THR A 5 -16.06 -1.31 -7.34
C THR A 5 -15.49 0.05 -6.98
N GLU A 6 -15.95 0.65 -5.88
CA GLU A 6 -15.48 1.97 -5.44
C GLU A 6 -13.99 1.96 -5.09
N ILE A 7 -13.49 0.92 -4.40
CA ILE A 7 -12.05 0.82 -4.08
C ILE A 7 -11.20 0.65 -5.34
N LYS A 8 -11.67 -0.10 -6.34
CA LYS A 8 -10.97 -0.23 -7.63
C LYS A 8 -10.93 1.09 -8.38
N ILE A 9 -12.04 1.80 -8.46
CA ILE A 9 -12.11 3.12 -9.12
C ILE A 9 -11.16 4.10 -8.45
N GLN A 10 -11.11 4.13 -7.12
CA GLN A 10 -10.16 4.96 -6.39
C GLN A 10 -8.70 4.58 -6.70
N GLY A 11 -8.40 3.28 -6.71
CA GLY A 11 -7.07 2.77 -7.09
C GLY A 11 -6.66 3.17 -8.51
N PHE A 12 -7.57 3.08 -9.48
CA PHE A 12 -7.30 3.50 -10.86
C PHE A 12 -6.98 4.99 -10.97
N HIS A 13 -7.71 5.86 -10.27
CA HIS A 13 -7.42 7.29 -10.27
C HIS A 13 -6.03 7.57 -9.71
N VAL A 14 -5.69 7.02 -8.54
CA VAL A 14 -4.36 7.18 -7.94
C VAL A 14 -3.29 6.70 -8.91
N LEU A 15 -3.41 5.48 -9.45
CA LEU A 15 -2.42 4.94 -10.37
C LEU A 15 -2.27 5.79 -11.64
N THR A 16 -3.36 6.34 -12.17
CA THR A 16 -3.32 7.22 -13.35
C THR A 16 -2.60 8.53 -13.05
N GLU A 17 -2.87 9.14 -11.89
CA GLU A 17 -2.20 10.39 -11.47
C GLU A 17 -0.68 10.20 -11.30
N TYR A 18 -0.25 9.06 -10.75
CA TYR A 18 1.18 8.80 -10.49
C TYR A 18 1.93 8.23 -11.70
N LEU A 19 1.30 7.41 -12.53
CA LEU A 19 1.97 6.66 -13.62
C LEU A 19 1.64 7.18 -15.02
N GLY A 20 0.58 7.99 -15.16
CA GLY A 20 -0.03 8.34 -16.45
C GLY A 20 -0.77 7.16 -17.09
N GLU A 21 -1.48 7.42 -18.19
CA GLU A 21 -2.33 6.43 -18.87
C GLU A 21 -1.54 5.20 -19.34
N ILE A 22 -0.42 5.41 -20.04
CA ILE A 22 0.43 4.33 -20.55
C ILE A 22 1.02 3.49 -19.40
N GLY A 23 1.41 4.16 -18.30
CA GLY A 23 1.96 3.51 -17.13
C GLY A 23 0.93 2.63 -16.42
N LEU A 24 -0.31 3.12 -16.28
CA LEU A 24 -1.42 2.35 -15.74
C LEU A 24 -1.70 1.10 -16.59
N GLU A 25 -1.85 1.25 -17.91
CA GLU A 25 -2.14 0.12 -18.80
C GLU A 25 -1.06 -0.98 -18.70
N ARG A 26 0.21 -0.58 -18.62
CA ARG A 26 1.32 -1.52 -18.39
C ARG A 26 1.24 -2.17 -17.02
N PHE A 27 0.94 -1.42 -15.96
CA PHE A 27 0.80 -1.94 -14.60
C PHE A 27 -0.29 -3.01 -14.51
N ILE A 28 -1.48 -2.72 -15.06
CA ILE A 28 -2.60 -3.68 -15.10
C ILE A 28 -2.23 -4.92 -15.89
N SER A 29 -1.58 -4.74 -17.05
CA SER A 29 -1.09 -5.86 -17.86
C SER A 29 -0.11 -6.75 -17.08
N LEU A 30 0.79 -6.19 -16.28
CA LEU A 30 1.75 -6.96 -15.48
C LEU A 30 1.06 -7.71 -14.33
N ILE A 31 0.18 -7.03 -13.58
CA ILE A 31 -0.57 -7.64 -12.47
C ILE A 31 -1.49 -8.78 -12.94
N GLN A 32 -2.03 -8.71 -14.15
CA GLN A 32 -2.85 -9.79 -14.72
C GLN A 32 -2.02 -10.98 -15.20
N ARG A 33 -0.77 -10.76 -15.61
CA ARG A 33 0.10 -11.80 -16.19
C ARG A 33 0.91 -12.53 -15.12
N GLU A 34 1.31 -11.83 -14.08
CA GLU A 34 2.23 -12.34 -13.06
C GLU A 34 1.62 -12.16 -11.67
N PRO A 35 1.54 -13.23 -10.84
CA PRO A 35 1.10 -13.09 -9.47
C PRO A 35 2.10 -12.22 -8.71
N PHE A 36 1.62 -11.12 -8.13
CA PHE A 36 2.43 -10.28 -7.24
C PHE A 36 2.54 -10.94 -5.86
N ASP A 37 3.76 -11.26 -5.44
CA ASP A 37 4.00 -11.82 -4.11
C ASP A 37 3.92 -10.71 -3.05
N TYR A 38 2.70 -10.47 -2.57
CA TYR A 38 2.41 -9.52 -1.50
C TYR A 38 3.20 -9.82 -0.22
N THR A 39 3.44 -11.10 0.10
CA THR A 39 4.15 -11.51 1.32
C THR A 39 5.62 -11.11 1.23
N LYS A 40 6.24 -11.30 0.07
CA LYS A 40 7.61 -10.87 -0.19
C LYS A 40 7.73 -9.34 -0.13
N TRP A 41 6.87 -8.62 -0.84
CA TRP A 41 6.88 -7.15 -0.83
C TRP A 41 6.70 -6.58 0.58
N GLN A 42 5.77 -7.13 1.37
CA GLN A 42 5.51 -6.67 2.73
C GLN A 42 6.73 -6.87 3.65
N ARG A 43 7.45 -7.98 3.49
CA ARG A 43 8.69 -8.25 4.26
C ARG A 43 9.80 -7.28 3.89
N GLU A 44 9.88 -6.88 2.63
CA GLU A 44 10.92 -5.96 2.13
C GLU A 44 10.68 -4.50 2.56
N LEU A 45 9.43 -4.13 2.86
CA LEU A 45 9.00 -2.76 3.19
C LEU A 45 9.72 -2.13 4.39
N TRP A 46 10.16 -2.94 5.35
CA TRP A 46 10.79 -2.49 6.60
C TRP A 46 12.19 -3.06 6.80
N THR A 47 12.86 -3.45 5.72
CA THR A 47 14.19 -4.08 5.80
C THR A 47 15.27 -3.15 6.36
N ASP A 48 15.03 -1.85 6.35
CA ASP A 48 15.84 -0.80 6.97
C ASP A 48 15.58 -0.61 8.47
N LYS A 49 14.58 -1.29 9.03
CA LYS A 49 14.18 -1.19 10.44
C LYS A 49 14.21 -2.54 11.14
N SER A 50 14.72 -2.56 12.36
CA SER A 50 14.57 -3.70 13.26
C SER A 50 13.11 -3.87 13.69
N VAL A 51 12.77 -5.07 14.15
CA VAL A 51 11.43 -5.38 14.68
C VAL A 51 11.12 -4.51 15.89
N GLU A 52 12.13 -4.24 16.72
CA GLU A 52 12.05 -3.38 17.90
C GLU A 52 11.72 -1.93 17.53
N GLU A 53 12.36 -1.38 16.50
CA GLU A 53 12.09 -0.02 16.01
C GLU A 53 10.68 0.08 15.43
N LEU A 54 10.26 -0.89 14.61
CA LEU A 54 8.91 -0.92 14.05
C LEU A 54 7.85 -1.03 15.15
N SER A 55 8.09 -1.86 16.16
CA SER A 55 7.21 -2.01 17.33
C SER A 55 7.12 -0.72 18.15
N ALA A 56 8.25 -0.06 18.39
CA ALA A 56 8.30 1.22 19.09
C ALA A 56 7.55 2.32 18.33
N GLU A 57 7.72 2.40 17.01
CA GLU A 57 6.99 3.34 16.13
C GLU A 57 5.49 3.07 16.15
N ALA A 58 5.06 1.80 16.06
CA ALA A 58 3.66 1.42 16.15
C ALA A 58 3.04 1.82 17.51
N MET A 59 3.76 1.61 18.61
CA MET A 59 3.32 2.03 19.94
C MET A 59 3.25 3.55 20.07
N ASN A 60 4.20 4.28 19.49
CA ASN A 60 4.20 5.74 19.46
C ASN A 60 3.02 6.29 18.66
N PHE A 61 2.76 5.74 17.47
CA PHE A 61 1.62 6.09 16.64
C PHE A 61 0.29 5.87 17.38
N ARG A 62 0.13 4.71 18.04
CA ARG A 62 -1.06 4.42 18.86
C ARG A 62 -1.26 5.43 19.99
N ARG A 63 -0.19 5.84 20.69
CA ARG A 63 -0.26 6.87 21.73
C ARG A 63 -0.69 8.23 21.19
N GLN A 64 -0.19 8.63 20.01
CA GLN A 64 -0.53 9.91 19.38
C GLN A 64 -1.99 9.96 18.92
N ILE A 65 -2.52 8.87 18.35
CA ILE A 65 -3.92 8.79 17.94
C ILE A 65 -4.85 8.74 19.17
N GLY A 66 -4.47 8.00 20.21
CA GLY A 66 -5.22 7.93 21.46
C GLY A 66 -5.26 9.24 22.27
N HIS A 67 -4.45 10.23 21.93
CA HIS A 67 -4.45 11.57 22.55
C HIS A 67 -5.25 12.62 21.76
N LYS A 68 -5.78 12.26 20.59
CA LYS A 68 -6.64 13.12 19.76
C LYS A 68 -8.12 12.71 19.78
N GLY A 69 -8.52 11.89 20.74
CA GLY A 69 -9.90 11.48 21.00
C GLY A 69 -10.46 12.18 22.22
#